data_AF-A0A7R8A0L6-F1
#
_entry.id   AF-A0A7R8A0L6-F1
#
_cell.length_a   1.000
_cell.length_b   1.000
_cell.length_c   1.000
_cell.angle_alpha   90.00
_cell.angle_beta   90.00
_cell.angle_gamma   90.00
#
_symmetry.space_group_name_H-M   'P 1'
#
loop_
_entity.id
_entity.type
_entity.pdbx_description
1 polymer ?
#
loop_
_entity_poly.entity_id
_entity_poly.type
_entity_poly.pdbx_seq_one_letter_code
_entity_poly.pdbx_strand_id
1 'polypeptide(L)'
;MRPTHQARIESEEKALEAYRQERYQGSARVRLDCLTFENGFGRLMDDGRNALRLEQILELQGCLRINRDYHVPVLVRATDWGSHIRLLPGEAEPFPELIVPLNMSLRALGHENVIAAARKKLYGENRWWVVDVYVEDPNEQPHRQSLHSQLVRSLREHFPNQRRPPDGLIYERIRFYQVYLGHPPDEQAEALWWAVLRHDPKSKKHIYLRAFLQHPSFPAAFDALLLIPGLWAKMQLGVLHTMVSLRCDEPILSYLETIRTVWMDHIFGGSDTLPVHADAETVLALESQVPKLSEPDREYLRSRVMDDRTLFPSIDASDTRAALWERLKQIDTPITTLGTFFQDLRFLGVASKVMKALLLPSEDLGSKKTKKITIDCVLGAQHRTDASVSLRETRLQVRRGLHELWRFSF
;
A
#
# COMPACT_ATOMS: atom_id res chain seq x y z
N MET A 1 4.17 -15.85 -40.03
CA MET A 1 5.12 -15.87 -38.90
C MET A 1 4.46 -15.14 -37.73
N ARG A 2 4.44 -15.73 -36.52
CA ARG A 2 3.94 -15.01 -35.33
C ARG A 2 4.93 -13.87 -35.00
N PRO A 3 4.47 -12.65 -34.72
CA PRO A 3 5.37 -11.57 -34.33
C PRO A 3 6.17 -11.97 -33.09
N THR A 4 7.43 -11.55 -33.01
CA THR A 4 8.26 -11.76 -31.81
C THR A 4 7.67 -11.01 -30.62
N HIS A 5 7.93 -11.48 -29.39
CA HIS A 5 7.49 -10.78 -28.18
C HIS A 5 7.89 -9.30 -28.20
N GLN A 6 9.13 -9.02 -28.61
CA GLN A 6 9.66 -7.66 -28.72
C GLN A 6 8.88 -6.81 -29.74
N ALA A 7 8.58 -7.34 -30.93
CA ALA A 7 7.83 -6.61 -31.95
C ALA A 7 6.40 -6.25 -31.49
N ARG A 8 5.78 -7.11 -30.67
CA ARG A 8 4.48 -6.82 -30.04
C ARG A 8 4.59 -5.66 -29.04
N ILE A 9 5.57 -5.71 -28.13
CA ILE A 9 5.80 -4.65 -27.14
C ILE A 9 6.06 -3.30 -27.83
N GLU A 10 6.91 -3.27 -28.86
CA GLU A 10 7.19 -2.03 -29.62
C GLU A 10 5.94 -1.47 -30.31
N SER A 11 5.06 -2.34 -30.82
CA SER A 11 3.80 -1.89 -31.43
C SER A 11 2.85 -1.29 -30.38
N GLU A 12 2.77 -1.91 -29.20
CA GLU A 12 1.95 -1.43 -28.08
C GLU A 12 2.49 -0.10 -27.54
N GLU A 13 3.81 0.01 -27.38
CA GLU A 13 4.50 1.24 -26.95
C GLU A 13 4.28 2.39 -27.94
N LYS A 14 4.43 2.14 -29.25
CA LYS A 14 4.17 3.15 -30.29
C LYS A 14 2.72 3.62 -30.26
N ALA A 15 1.76 2.71 -30.09
CA ALA A 15 0.35 3.08 -30.00
C ALA A 15 0.06 3.94 -28.77
N LEU A 16 0.64 3.59 -27.61
CA LEU A 16 0.48 4.36 -26.38
C LEU A 16 1.14 5.75 -26.48
N GLU A 17 2.33 5.84 -27.08
CA GLU A 17 3.03 7.12 -27.25
C GLU A 17 2.34 8.03 -28.26
N ALA A 18 1.82 7.48 -29.37
CA ALA A 18 0.99 8.24 -30.30
C ALA A 18 -0.28 8.77 -29.62
N TYR A 19 -0.96 7.94 -28.83
CA TYR A 19 -2.13 8.35 -28.05
C TYR A 19 -1.76 9.43 -27.00
N ARG A 20 -0.63 9.29 -26.32
CA ARG A 20 -0.12 10.28 -25.36
C ARG A 20 0.10 11.63 -26.03
N GLN A 21 0.75 11.66 -27.19
CA GLN A 21 1.00 12.89 -27.95
C GLN A 21 -0.29 13.55 -28.42
N GLU A 22 -1.27 12.76 -28.85
CA GLU A 22 -2.60 13.26 -29.25
C GLU A 22 -3.35 13.92 -28.08
N ARG A 23 -3.28 13.32 -26.88
CA ARG A 23 -4.00 13.85 -25.70
C ARG A 23 -3.28 15.00 -25.00
N TYR A 24 -1.98 15.13 -25.21
CA TYR A 24 -1.16 16.17 -24.60
C TYR A 24 -1.42 17.53 -25.25
N GLN A 25 -1.81 18.53 -24.44
CA GLN A 25 -2.12 19.89 -24.90
C GLN A 25 -1.06 20.94 -24.53
N GLY A 26 0.05 20.51 -23.91
CA GLY A 26 1.14 21.39 -23.51
C GLY A 26 1.36 21.48 -22.01
N SER A 27 2.47 22.11 -21.63
CA SER A 27 2.80 22.43 -20.25
C SER A 27 2.34 23.84 -19.91
N ALA A 28 1.77 24.04 -18.74
CA ALA A 28 1.27 25.33 -18.29
C ALA A 28 1.51 25.56 -16.80
N ARG A 29 1.62 26.82 -16.38
CA ARG A 29 1.66 27.18 -14.95
C ARG A 29 0.25 27.19 -14.37
N VAL A 30 0.07 26.62 -13.19
CA VAL A 30 -1.21 26.66 -12.47
C VAL A 30 -0.98 26.88 -10.99
N ARG A 31 -1.97 27.45 -10.30
CA ARG A 31 -1.95 27.56 -8.84
C ARG A 31 -1.94 26.19 -8.19
N LEU A 32 -1.11 26.02 -7.16
CA LEU A 32 -1.01 24.77 -6.38
C LEU A 32 -2.34 24.35 -5.73
N ASP A 33 -3.18 25.32 -5.40
CA ASP A 33 -4.46 25.09 -4.75
C ASP A 33 -5.50 24.46 -5.69
N CYS A 34 -5.31 24.57 -7.01
CA CYS A 34 -6.17 23.95 -8.01
C CYS A 34 -5.92 22.45 -8.17
N LEU A 35 -4.81 21.92 -7.64
CA LEU A 35 -4.44 20.52 -7.81
C LEU A 35 -5.12 19.63 -6.77
N THR A 36 -5.79 18.58 -7.23
CA THR A 36 -6.41 17.57 -6.38
C THR A 36 -5.90 16.19 -6.75
N PHE A 37 -5.67 15.36 -5.72
CA PHE A 37 -5.18 14.00 -5.86
C PHE A 37 -6.26 13.02 -5.41
N GLU A 38 -6.32 11.86 -6.04
CA GLU A 38 -7.26 10.81 -5.66
C GLU A 38 -6.86 10.16 -4.33
N ASN A 39 -7.86 9.79 -3.52
CA ASN A 39 -7.65 9.00 -2.30
C ASN A 39 -7.39 7.52 -2.63
N GLY A 40 -6.23 7.24 -3.21
CA GLY A 40 -5.80 5.88 -3.54
C GLY A 40 -5.10 5.17 -2.38
N PHE A 41 -4.94 3.85 -2.53
CA PHE A 41 -4.20 3.00 -1.59
C PHE A 41 -2.83 3.57 -1.19
N GLY A 42 -2.06 4.06 -2.16
CA GLY A 42 -0.74 4.66 -1.91
C GLY A 42 -0.77 5.90 -1.03
N ARG A 43 -1.82 6.72 -1.11
CA ARG A 43 -2.00 7.93 -0.28
C ARG A 43 -2.38 7.55 1.15
N LEU A 44 -3.33 6.62 1.29
CA LEU A 44 -3.80 6.13 2.59
C LEU A 44 -2.70 5.36 3.33
N MET A 45 -1.78 4.73 2.60
CA MET A 45 -0.64 4.02 3.16
C MET A 45 0.58 4.92 3.44
N ASP A 46 0.58 6.19 3.01
CA ASP A 46 1.71 7.09 3.24
C ASP A 46 1.80 7.51 4.71
N ASP A 47 2.96 7.26 5.33
CA ASP A 47 3.24 7.63 6.72
C ASP A 47 3.91 9.00 6.86
N GLY A 48 3.97 9.78 5.78
CA GLY A 48 4.49 11.14 5.76
C GLY A 48 6.03 11.23 5.75
N ARG A 49 6.77 10.12 5.92
CA ARG A 49 8.24 10.14 5.89
C ARG A 49 8.78 10.59 4.53
N ASN A 50 8.09 10.25 3.45
CA ASN A 50 8.51 10.69 2.11
C ASN A 50 8.24 12.18 1.90
N ALA A 51 7.11 12.70 2.39
CA ALA A 51 6.82 14.14 2.37
C ALA A 51 7.89 14.93 3.13
N LEU A 52 8.23 14.53 4.37
CA LEU A 52 9.29 15.17 5.17
C LEU A 52 10.65 15.18 4.46
N ARG A 53 11.04 14.06 3.84
CA ARG A 53 12.27 13.98 3.05
C ARG A 53 12.23 14.94 1.86
N LEU A 54 11.10 15.05 1.17
CA LEU A 54 10.94 15.96 0.04
C LEU A 54 10.95 17.42 0.48
N GLU A 55 10.39 17.74 1.65
CA GLU A 55 10.52 19.07 2.25
C GLU A 55 12.00 19.45 2.44
N GLN A 56 12.81 18.55 3.03
CA GLN A 56 14.26 18.77 3.19
C GLN A 56 14.99 18.91 1.85
N ILE A 57 14.63 18.10 0.86
CA ILE A 57 15.23 18.20 -0.47
C ILE A 57 14.90 19.56 -1.10
N LEU A 58 13.63 19.99 -1.02
CA LEU A 58 13.20 21.29 -1.54
C LEU A 58 13.84 22.47 -0.78
N GLU A 59 14.18 22.30 0.50
CA GLU A 59 14.97 23.30 1.25
C GLU A 59 16.40 23.43 0.71
N LEU A 60 17.05 22.31 0.39
CA LEU A 60 18.44 22.30 -0.07
C LEU A 60 18.59 22.71 -1.54
N GLN A 61 17.74 22.18 -2.41
CA GLN A 61 17.86 22.36 -3.87
C GLN A 61 16.96 23.49 -4.41
N GLY A 62 16.00 23.96 -3.61
CA GLY A 62 14.90 24.80 -4.07
C GLY A 62 13.80 24.02 -4.81
N CYS A 63 12.81 24.75 -5.33
CA CYS A 63 11.69 24.16 -6.10
C CYS A 63 11.99 24.19 -7.61
N LEU A 64 12.40 23.04 -8.16
CA LEU A 64 12.73 22.86 -9.58
C LEU A 64 11.47 22.75 -10.47
N ARG A 65 10.70 23.83 -10.58
CA ARG A 65 9.39 23.86 -11.27
C ARG A 65 9.47 23.77 -12.80
N ILE A 66 10.59 24.19 -13.39
CA ILE A 66 10.81 24.23 -14.85
C ILE A 66 11.33 22.89 -15.39
N ASN A 67 11.91 22.05 -14.51
CA ASN A 67 12.42 20.75 -14.92
C ASN A 67 11.24 19.80 -15.18
N ARG A 68 11.20 19.22 -16.39
CA ARG A 68 10.18 18.27 -16.83
C ARG A 68 9.97 17.09 -15.88
N ASP A 69 11.01 16.63 -15.19
CA ASP A 69 10.89 15.50 -14.25
C ASP A 69 10.01 15.83 -13.02
N TYR A 70 9.77 17.12 -12.77
CA TYR A 70 8.94 17.65 -11.69
C TYR A 70 7.60 18.19 -12.17
N HIS A 71 7.32 18.17 -13.48
CA HIS A 71 6.01 18.52 -13.99
C HIS A 71 4.97 17.52 -13.46
N VAL A 72 3.77 18.03 -13.20
CA VAL A 72 2.67 17.20 -12.72
C VAL A 72 1.67 16.97 -13.84
N PRO A 73 1.46 15.71 -14.29
CA PRO A 73 0.45 15.43 -15.27
C PRO A 73 -0.94 15.65 -14.68
N VAL A 74 -1.79 16.37 -15.41
CA VAL A 74 -3.19 16.65 -15.03
C VAL A 74 -4.15 16.18 -16.11
N LEU A 75 -5.29 15.64 -15.68
CA LEU A 75 -6.39 15.26 -16.57
C LEU A 75 -7.46 16.36 -16.59
N VAL A 76 -7.89 16.74 -17.78
CA VAL A 76 -8.95 17.72 -18.03
C VAL A 76 -9.97 17.14 -18.99
N ARG A 77 -11.26 17.26 -18.69
CA ARG A 77 -12.30 16.79 -19.61
C ARG A 77 -12.36 17.65 -20.86
N ALA A 78 -12.59 17.02 -22.00
CA ALA A 78 -12.75 17.70 -23.29
C ALA A 78 -13.84 18.78 -23.28
N THR A 79 -14.89 18.62 -22.46
CA THR A 79 -15.96 19.62 -22.30
C THR A 79 -15.49 20.89 -21.61
N ASP A 80 -14.51 20.79 -20.73
CA ASP A 80 -14.01 21.89 -19.89
C ASP A 80 -12.81 22.59 -20.54
N TRP A 81 -12.09 21.88 -21.41
CA TRP A 81 -10.96 22.40 -22.17
C TRP A 81 -11.40 23.45 -23.22
N GLY A 82 -10.79 24.63 -23.20
CA GLY A 82 -11.09 25.75 -24.11
C GLY A 82 -12.35 26.56 -23.74
N SER A 83 -13.29 25.96 -23.00
CA SER A 83 -14.49 26.63 -22.50
C SER A 83 -14.21 27.34 -21.17
N HIS A 84 -14.00 26.55 -20.12
CA HIS A 84 -13.79 26.97 -18.74
C HIS A 84 -12.31 27.05 -18.38
N ILE A 85 -11.52 26.09 -18.87
CA ILE A 85 -10.08 26.03 -18.68
C ILE A 85 -9.42 26.58 -19.93
N ARG A 86 -8.65 27.66 -19.77
CA ARG A 86 -8.02 28.37 -20.90
C ARG A 86 -6.54 28.59 -20.65
N LEU A 87 -5.76 28.49 -21.72
CA LEU A 87 -4.37 28.88 -21.74
C LEU A 87 -4.27 30.36 -22.08
N LEU A 88 -3.66 31.14 -21.19
CA LEU A 88 -3.27 32.51 -21.45
C LEU A 88 -1.77 32.53 -21.81
N PRO A 89 -1.39 32.99 -23.01
CA PRO A 89 0.00 33.20 -23.36
C PRO A 89 0.60 34.26 -22.43
N GLY A 90 1.71 33.93 -21.75
CA GLY A 90 2.52 34.92 -21.07
C GLY A 90 3.54 35.49 -22.05
N GLU A 91 3.52 36.79 -22.32
CA GLU A 91 4.43 37.42 -23.30
C GLU A 91 5.92 37.35 -22.88
N ALA A 92 6.21 37.11 -21.59
CA ALA A 92 7.56 37.12 -21.03
C ALA A 92 7.93 35.87 -20.20
N GLU A 93 7.04 34.87 -20.10
CA GLU A 93 7.27 33.67 -19.27
C GLU A 93 7.44 32.41 -20.14
N PRO A 94 8.25 31.43 -19.68
CA PRO A 94 8.52 30.21 -20.45
C PRO A 94 7.29 29.29 -20.59
N PHE A 95 6.25 29.47 -19.77
CA PHE A 95 5.04 28.66 -19.79
C PHE A 95 3.77 29.54 -19.74
N PRO A 96 2.73 29.22 -20.52
CA PRO A 96 1.44 29.89 -20.46
C PRO A 96 0.74 29.64 -19.11
N GLU A 97 -0.13 30.58 -18.70
CA GLU A 97 -0.97 30.41 -17.51
C GLU A 97 -2.22 29.59 -17.82
N LEU A 98 -2.47 28.57 -16.99
CA LEU A 98 -3.69 27.80 -17.04
C LEU A 98 -4.71 28.40 -16.07
N ILE A 99 -5.72 29.07 -16.63
CA ILE A 99 -6.81 29.63 -15.84
C ILE A 99 -7.80 28.51 -15.50
N VAL A 100 -7.91 28.25 -14.20
CA VAL A 100 -8.86 27.29 -13.64
C VAL A 100 -9.90 28.08 -12.82
N PRO A 101 -11.21 27.91 -13.09
CA PRO A 101 -12.26 28.54 -12.30
C PRO A 101 -12.15 28.18 -10.81
N LEU A 102 -12.51 29.11 -9.92
CA LEU A 102 -12.40 28.91 -8.46
C LEU A 102 -13.24 27.75 -7.92
N ASN A 103 -14.30 27.36 -8.64
CA ASN A 103 -15.17 26.23 -8.30
C ASN A 103 -14.70 24.89 -8.88
N MET A 104 -13.53 24.85 -9.52
CA MET A 104 -13.02 23.67 -10.20
C MET A 104 -11.62 23.30 -9.68
N SER A 105 -11.34 22.01 -9.65
CA SER A 105 -10.01 21.47 -9.40
C SER A 105 -9.55 20.59 -10.55
N LEU A 106 -8.24 20.56 -10.76
CA LEU A 106 -7.58 19.69 -11.72
C LEU A 106 -7.22 18.38 -11.03
N ARG A 107 -7.52 17.26 -11.69
CA ARG A 107 -7.11 15.95 -11.22
C ARG A 107 -5.64 15.73 -11.60
N ALA A 108 -4.78 15.80 -10.59
CA ALA A 108 -3.35 15.56 -10.73
C ALA A 108 -3.02 14.08 -10.54
N LEU A 109 -2.08 13.58 -11.35
CA LEU A 109 -1.60 12.20 -11.29
C LEU A 109 -0.12 12.20 -10.88
N GLY A 110 0.24 11.33 -9.93
CA GLY A 110 1.61 11.26 -9.43
C GLY A 110 2.03 12.49 -8.60
N HIS A 111 3.28 12.52 -8.14
CA HIS A 111 3.94 13.66 -7.48
C HIS A 111 3.23 14.31 -6.27
N GLU A 112 2.21 13.67 -5.69
CA GLU A 112 1.44 14.22 -4.57
C GLU A 112 2.33 14.69 -3.42
N ASN A 113 3.30 13.86 -3.01
CA ASN A 113 4.23 14.21 -1.94
C ASN A 113 5.10 15.45 -2.24
N VAL A 114 5.45 15.67 -3.52
CA VAL A 114 6.21 16.86 -3.94
C VAL A 114 5.32 18.09 -3.83
N ILE A 115 4.08 17.99 -4.28
CA ILE A 115 3.12 19.09 -4.22
C ILE A 115 2.72 19.41 -2.79
N ALA A 116 2.53 18.39 -1.93
CA ALA A 116 2.29 18.57 -0.50
C ALA A 116 3.45 19.31 0.18
N ALA A 117 4.69 18.92 -0.11
CA ALA A 117 5.88 19.61 0.40
C ALA A 117 5.99 21.06 -0.15
N ALA A 118 5.74 21.26 -1.44
CA ALA A 118 5.78 22.56 -2.08
C ALA A 118 4.73 23.53 -1.50
N ARG A 119 3.52 23.05 -1.17
CA ARG A 119 2.46 23.85 -0.53
C ARG A 119 2.86 24.44 0.82
N LYS A 120 3.75 23.76 1.56
CA LYS A 120 4.28 24.25 2.85
C LYS A 120 5.43 25.25 2.68
N LYS A 121 6.01 25.37 1.49
CA LYS A 121 7.21 26.19 1.23
C LYS A 121 6.92 27.42 0.37
N LEU A 122 5.97 27.30 -0.55
CA LEU A 122 5.66 28.36 -1.51
C LEU A 122 4.50 29.22 -0.97
N TYR A 123 4.71 30.54 -0.99
CA TYR A 123 3.79 31.54 -0.47
C TYR A 123 3.59 32.68 -1.48
N GLY A 124 2.46 33.39 -1.35
CA GLY A 124 2.12 34.53 -2.20
C GLY A 124 2.16 34.20 -3.69
N GLU A 125 2.82 35.07 -4.47
CA GLU A 125 2.95 34.98 -5.93
C GLU A 125 3.71 33.74 -6.41
N ASN A 126 4.42 33.03 -5.51
CA ASN A 126 5.16 31.83 -5.84
C ASN A 126 4.34 30.53 -5.71
N ARG A 127 3.05 30.58 -5.33
CA ARG A 127 2.16 29.39 -5.18
C ARG A 127 1.68 28.82 -6.53
N TRP A 128 2.61 28.55 -7.44
CA TRP A 128 2.34 27.92 -8.73
C TRP A 128 3.27 26.75 -9.00
N TRP A 129 2.82 25.87 -9.89
CA TRP A 129 3.56 24.71 -10.39
C TRP A 129 3.32 24.50 -11.88
N VAL A 130 4.26 23.85 -12.58
CA VAL A 130 4.07 23.49 -13.99
C VAL A 130 3.37 22.14 -14.09
N VAL A 131 2.29 22.12 -14.86
CA VAL A 131 1.51 20.91 -15.14
C VAL A 131 1.57 20.56 -16.61
N ASP A 132 1.57 19.27 -16.90
CA ASP A 132 1.42 18.72 -18.25
C ASP A 132 -0.04 18.34 -18.46
N VAL A 133 -0.72 19.04 -19.37
CA VAL A 133 -2.17 18.91 -19.54
C VAL A 133 -2.51 17.81 -20.53
N TYR A 134 -3.33 16.86 -20.09
CA TYR A 134 -3.90 15.81 -20.92
C TYR A 134 -5.42 15.93 -20.97
N VAL A 135 -5.99 15.95 -22.18
CA VAL A 135 -7.44 16.07 -22.36
C VAL A 135 -8.09 14.70 -22.53
N GLU A 136 -9.05 14.38 -21.67
CA GLU A 136 -9.80 13.12 -21.69
C GLU A 136 -11.19 13.30 -22.32
N ASP A 137 -11.59 12.32 -23.14
CA ASP A 137 -12.95 12.23 -23.66
C ASP A 137 -13.61 10.94 -23.11
N PRO A 138 -14.64 11.06 -22.24
CA PRO A 138 -15.30 9.90 -21.64
C PRO A 138 -16.11 9.09 -22.66
N ASN A 139 -16.43 9.63 -23.84
CA ASN A 139 -17.24 8.97 -24.85
C ASN A 139 -16.41 8.23 -25.91
N GLU A 140 -15.14 7.95 -25.61
CA GLU A 140 -14.23 7.28 -26.52
C GLU A 140 -14.62 5.84 -26.85
N GLN A 141 -14.19 5.36 -28.02
CA GLN A 141 -14.37 3.98 -28.43
C GLN A 141 -13.62 3.01 -27.50
N PRO A 142 -14.09 1.75 -27.32
CA PRO A 142 -13.52 0.81 -26.34
C PRO A 142 -12.01 0.58 -26.46
N HIS A 143 -11.48 0.51 -27.69
CA HIS A 143 -10.05 0.34 -27.91
C HIS A 143 -9.23 1.54 -27.39
N ARG A 144 -9.78 2.75 -27.51
CA ARG A 144 -9.14 3.97 -27.01
C ARG A 144 -9.32 4.12 -25.51
N GLN A 145 -10.41 3.61 -24.93
CA GLN A 145 -10.58 3.54 -23.47
C GLN A 145 -9.49 2.66 -22.81
N SER A 146 -9.07 1.59 -23.48
CA SER A 146 -7.93 0.77 -23.03
C SER A 146 -6.62 1.58 -23.06
N LEU A 147 -6.32 2.26 -24.17
CA LEU A 147 -5.14 3.14 -24.27
C LEU A 147 -5.17 4.29 -23.26
N HIS A 148 -6.35 4.88 -23.02
CA HIS A 148 -6.57 5.88 -22.00
C HIS A 148 -6.23 5.34 -20.61
N SER A 149 -6.76 4.17 -20.26
CA SER A 149 -6.49 3.53 -18.96
C SER A 149 -4.99 3.24 -18.78
N GLN A 150 -4.32 2.78 -19.83
CA GLN A 150 -2.86 2.58 -19.84
C GLN A 150 -2.08 3.89 -19.70
N LEU A 151 -2.53 4.96 -20.36
CA LEU A 151 -1.93 6.29 -20.24
C LEU A 151 -2.05 6.80 -18.80
N VAL A 152 -3.27 6.83 -18.24
CA VAL A 152 -3.53 7.26 -16.86
C VAL A 152 -2.71 6.46 -15.87
N ARG A 153 -2.61 5.12 -16.05
CA ARG A 153 -1.72 4.28 -15.26
C ARG A 153 -0.27 4.72 -15.40
N SER A 154 0.22 4.88 -16.63
CA SER A 154 1.62 5.24 -16.89
C SER A 154 2.00 6.58 -16.26
N LEU A 155 1.08 7.55 -16.22
CA LEU A 155 1.28 8.86 -15.60
C LEU A 155 1.24 8.77 -14.07
N ARG A 156 0.33 7.96 -13.52
CA ARG A 156 0.18 7.74 -12.08
C ARG A 156 1.33 6.96 -11.46
N GLU A 157 1.82 5.95 -12.17
CA GLU A 157 2.86 5.02 -11.74
C GLU A 157 4.24 5.40 -12.29
N HIS A 158 4.44 6.69 -12.62
CA HIS A 158 5.73 7.23 -13.03
C HIS A 158 6.51 7.72 -11.81
N PHE A 159 7.74 7.23 -11.64
CA PHE A 159 8.60 7.55 -10.48
C PHE A 159 9.93 8.20 -10.88
N PRO A 160 9.95 9.33 -11.60
CA PRO A 160 11.18 9.90 -12.16
C PRO A 160 12.15 10.41 -11.08
N ASN A 161 11.63 10.83 -9.91
CA ASN A 161 12.41 11.45 -8.81
C ASN A 161 12.07 10.90 -7.41
N GLN A 162 11.29 9.82 -7.35
CA GLN A 162 10.74 9.34 -6.09
C GLN A 162 11.62 8.23 -5.50
N ARG A 163 11.73 8.24 -4.16
CA ARG A 163 12.12 7.07 -3.38
C ARG A 163 11.38 5.87 -3.97
N ARG A 164 12.08 4.74 -4.12
CA ARG A 164 11.46 3.49 -4.59
C ARG A 164 10.11 3.30 -3.91
N PRO A 165 9.07 2.88 -4.66
CA PRO A 165 7.77 2.64 -4.08
C PRO A 165 7.91 1.80 -2.81
N PRO A 166 7.16 2.13 -1.74
CA PRO A 166 7.21 1.36 -0.51
C PRO A 166 6.81 -0.09 -0.77
N ASP A 167 7.38 -1.00 0.02
CA ASP A 167 7.20 -2.44 -0.10
C ASP A 167 5.72 -2.85 -0.12
N GLY A 168 4.88 -2.15 0.64
CA GLY A 168 3.43 -2.36 0.67
C GLY A 168 2.73 -2.01 -0.63
N LEU A 169 3.13 -0.91 -1.30
CA LEU A 169 2.54 -0.50 -2.59
C LEU A 169 2.93 -1.48 -3.68
N ILE A 170 4.18 -1.96 -3.66
CA ILE A 170 4.65 -2.96 -4.62
C ILE A 170 3.84 -4.25 -4.47
N TYR A 171 3.64 -4.71 -3.23
CA TYR A 171 2.83 -5.90 -2.97
C TYR A 171 1.39 -5.70 -3.47
N GLU A 172 0.72 -4.62 -3.04
CA GLU A 172 -0.66 -4.34 -3.44
C GLU A 172 -0.82 -4.28 -4.95
N ARG A 173 0.05 -3.56 -5.66
CA ARG A 173 -0.04 -3.42 -7.13
C ARG A 173 0.13 -4.73 -7.87
N ILE A 174 1.08 -5.56 -7.45
CA ILE A 174 1.24 -6.90 -8.03
C ILE A 174 -0.02 -7.73 -7.81
N ARG A 175 -0.60 -7.71 -6.61
CA ARG A 175 -1.83 -8.46 -6.31
C ARG A 175 -3.06 -7.90 -7.01
N PHE A 176 -3.16 -6.57 -7.14
CA PHE A 176 -4.20 -5.84 -7.85
C PHE A 176 -4.28 -6.31 -9.31
N TYR A 177 -3.14 -6.35 -10.02
CA TYR A 177 -3.07 -6.80 -11.41
C TYR A 177 -3.20 -8.32 -11.59
N GLN A 178 -3.11 -9.10 -10.50
CA GLN A 178 -3.34 -10.55 -10.46
C GLN A 178 -4.79 -10.95 -10.11
N VAL A 179 -5.76 -10.03 -10.22
CA VAL A 179 -7.22 -10.26 -10.05
C VAL A 179 -7.71 -10.30 -8.59
N TYR A 180 -6.84 -10.12 -7.59
CA TYR A 180 -7.27 -10.30 -6.19
C TYR A 180 -8.36 -9.30 -5.73
N LEU A 181 -8.51 -8.16 -6.42
CA LEU A 181 -9.49 -7.11 -6.10
C LEU A 181 -10.66 -7.02 -7.10
N GLY A 182 -10.94 -8.09 -7.84
CA GLY A 182 -12.07 -8.13 -8.80
C GLY A 182 -11.83 -7.37 -10.11
N HIS A 183 -10.59 -6.93 -10.35
CA HIS A 183 -10.17 -6.31 -11.60
C HIS A 183 -9.70 -7.36 -12.62
N PRO A 184 -9.85 -7.10 -13.94
CA PRO A 184 -9.31 -7.99 -14.95
C PRO A 184 -7.78 -8.09 -14.82
N PRO A 185 -7.19 -9.26 -15.11
CA PRO A 185 -5.74 -9.43 -15.05
C PRO A 185 -5.06 -8.51 -16.05
N ASP A 186 -3.97 -7.87 -15.63
CA ASP A 186 -3.13 -7.06 -16.50
C ASP A 186 -1.67 -7.51 -16.36
N GLU A 187 -1.29 -8.48 -17.20
CA GLU A 187 0.05 -9.08 -17.18
C GLU A 187 1.16 -8.06 -17.49
N GLN A 188 0.87 -7.05 -18.33
CA GLN A 188 1.84 -6.01 -18.67
C GLN A 188 2.10 -5.10 -17.47
N ALA A 189 1.03 -4.66 -16.79
CA ALA A 189 1.14 -3.86 -15.57
C ALA A 189 1.86 -4.63 -14.45
N GLU A 190 1.51 -5.90 -14.27
CA GLU A 190 2.19 -6.77 -13.31
C GLU A 190 3.69 -6.85 -13.62
N ALA A 191 4.04 -7.08 -14.89
CA ALA A 191 5.44 -7.16 -15.34
C ALA A 191 6.21 -5.86 -15.08
N LEU A 192 5.58 -4.70 -15.24
CA LEU A 192 6.17 -3.39 -14.92
C LEU A 192 6.48 -3.29 -13.41
N TRP A 193 5.55 -3.67 -12.53
CA TRP A 193 5.80 -3.65 -11.08
C TRP A 193 6.87 -4.65 -10.64
N TRP A 194 6.96 -5.81 -11.29
CA TRP A 194 8.09 -6.73 -11.11
C TRP A 194 9.42 -6.15 -11.61
N ALA A 195 9.40 -5.32 -12.67
CA ALA A 195 10.60 -4.62 -13.16
C ALA A 195 11.03 -3.52 -12.18
N VAL A 196 10.09 -2.73 -11.64
CA VAL A 196 10.33 -1.74 -10.58
C VAL A 196 11.02 -2.38 -9.38
N LEU A 197 10.55 -3.56 -8.95
CA LEU A 197 11.17 -4.28 -7.83
C LEU A 197 12.59 -4.80 -8.15
N ARG A 198 12.92 -5.00 -9.43
CA ARG A 198 14.23 -5.45 -9.92
C ARG A 198 15.20 -4.31 -10.28
N HIS A 199 14.76 -3.07 -10.28
CA HIS A 199 15.60 -1.91 -10.60
C HIS A 199 16.83 -1.80 -9.69
N ASP A 200 16.78 -2.35 -8.48
CA ASP A 200 17.98 -2.50 -7.64
C ASP A 200 18.70 -3.82 -7.86
N PRO A 201 19.87 -3.83 -8.51
CA PRO A 201 20.63 -5.06 -8.71
C PRO A 201 21.11 -5.70 -7.40
N LYS A 202 21.23 -4.92 -6.30
CA LYS A 202 21.65 -5.44 -4.99
C LYS A 202 20.49 -6.05 -4.21
N SER A 203 19.24 -5.71 -4.55
CA SER A 203 18.07 -6.14 -3.80
C SER A 203 17.55 -7.50 -4.26
N LYS A 204 17.40 -8.41 -3.30
CA LYS A 204 16.83 -9.75 -3.54
C LYS A 204 15.31 -9.81 -3.30
N LYS A 205 14.65 -8.67 -3.05
CA LYS A 205 13.22 -8.60 -2.73
C LYS A 205 12.33 -9.29 -3.78
N HIS A 206 12.67 -9.18 -5.06
CA HIS A 206 11.93 -9.87 -6.14
C HIS A 206 11.98 -11.40 -6.01
N ILE A 207 13.10 -11.96 -5.56
CA ILE A 207 13.23 -13.41 -5.30
C ILE A 207 12.40 -13.79 -4.09
N TYR A 208 12.48 -12.98 -3.03
CA TYR A 208 11.78 -13.22 -1.77
C TYR A 208 10.27 -13.20 -1.96
N LEU A 209 9.76 -12.19 -2.68
CA LEU A 209 8.35 -12.09 -2.99
C LEU A 209 7.87 -13.25 -3.88
N ARG A 210 8.64 -13.64 -4.91
CA ARG A 210 8.29 -14.83 -5.73
C ARG A 210 8.19 -16.10 -4.91
N ALA A 211 9.16 -16.35 -4.03
CA ALA A 211 9.15 -17.53 -3.16
C ALA A 211 7.97 -17.49 -2.17
N PHE A 212 7.65 -16.31 -1.65
CA PHE A 212 6.48 -16.09 -0.78
C PHE A 212 5.16 -16.36 -1.51
N LEU A 213 5.00 -15.86 -2.75
CA LEU A 213 3.77 -16.03 -3.53
C LEU A 213 3.52 -17.49 -3.94
N GLN A 214 4.56 -18.34 -3.93
CA GLN A 214 4.43 -19.79 -4.14
C GLN A 214 3.96 -20.54 -2.90
N HIS A 215 3.90 -19.89 -1.74
CA HIS A 215 3.42 -20.52 -0.51
C HIS A 215 1.91 -20.76 -0.58
N PRO A 216 1.39 -21.92 -0.15
CA PRO A 216 -0.03 -22.26 -0.32
C PRO A 216 -0.99 -21.34 0.46
N SER A 217 -0.58 -20.84 1.63
CA SER A 217 -1.51 -20.14 2.55
C SER A 217 -1.12 -18.70 2.89
N PHE A 218 0.17 -18.32 2.76
CA PHE A 218 0.62 -17.00 3.21
C PHE A 218 0.09 -15.86 2.34
N PRO A 219 0.09 -15.96 0.99
CA PRO A 219 -0.44 -14.90 0.15
C PRO A 219 -1.90 -14.61 0.49
N ALA A 220 -2.74 -15.64 0.60
CA ALA A 220 -4.15 -15.48 0.96
C ALA A 220 -4.37 -14.77 2.31
N ALA A 221 -3.54 -15.09 3.32
CA ALA A 221 -3.61 -14.44 4.64
C ALA A 221 -3.16 -12.98 4.61
N PHE A 222 -2.12 -12.64 3.83
CA PHE A 222 -1.71 -11.25 3.63
C PHE A 222 -2.73 -10.48 2.81
N ASP A 223 -3.23 -11.07 1.73
CA ASP A 223 -4.16 -10.42 0.82
C ASP A 223 -5.48 -10.05 1.52
N ALA A 224 -5.90 -10.84 2.52
CA ALA A 224 -7.04 -10.51 3.38
C ALA A 224 -6.91 -9.17 4.13
N LEU A 225 -5.68 -8.64 4.27
CA LEU A 225 -5.39 -7.35 4.91
C LEU A 225 -5.33 -6.19 3.91
N LEU A 226 -5.43 -6.44 2.59
CA LEU A 226 -5.35 -5.39 1.55
C LEU A 226 -6.49 -4.37 1.64
N LEU A 227 -7.61 -4.73 2.28
CA LEU A 227 -8.74 -3.82 2.51
C LEU A 227 -8.41 -2.66 3.47
N ILE A 228 -7.31 -2.74 4.22
CA ILE A 228 -6.88 -1.75 5.20
C ILE A 228 -5.54 -1.14 4.75
N PRO A 229 -5.54 -0.05 3.97
CA PRO A 229 -4.30 0.47 3.35
C PRO A 229 -3.22 0.86 4.36
N GLY A 230 -3.60 1.45 5.51
CA GLY A 230 -2.66 1.90 6.52
C GLY A 230 -1.76 0.80 7.10
N LEU A 231 -2.22 -0.46 7.13
CA LEU A 231 -1.42 -1.59 7.63
C LEU A 231 -0.14 -1.79 6.81
N TRP A 232 -0.19 -1.44 5.53
CA TRP A 232 0.88 -1.73 4.57
C TRP A 232 2.04 -0.73 4.62
N ALA A 233 1.91 0.35 5.40
CA ALA A 233 2.96 1.36 5.58
C ALA A 233 4.26 0.77 6.13
N LYS A 234 4.14 -0.25 7.00
CA LYS A 234 5.28 -0.96 7.61
C LYS A 234 5.59 -2.30 6.94
N MET A 235 5.08 -2.56 5.73
CA MET A 235 5.37 -3.79 5.00
C MET A 235 6.88 -3.95 4.72
N GLN A 236 7.41 -5.17 4.85
CA GLN A 236 8.82 -5.48 4.63
C GLN A 236 9.01 -6.69 3.72
N LEU A 237 9.06 -6.46 2.39
CA LEU A 237 9.34 -7.51 1.40
C LEU A 237 10.70 -8.18 1.64
N GLY A 238 11.64 -7.45 2.24
CA GLY A 238 12.96 -7.96 2.63
C GLY A 238 12.91 -9.12 3.62
N VAL A 239 11.89 -9.19 4.49
CA VAL A 239 11.80 -10.19 5.58
C VAL A 239 11.03 -11.45 5.17
N LEU A 240 10.30 -11.41 4.04
CA LEU A 240 9.48 -12.54 3.58
C LEU A 240 10.28 -13.83 3.40
N HIS A 241 11.56 -13.75 2.99
CA HIS A 241 12.42 -14.93 2.89
C HIS A 241 12.67 -15.59 4.25
N THR A 242 12.85 -14.77 5.30
CA THR A 242 13.03 -15.25 6.67
C THR A 242 11.75 -15.96 7.09
N MET A 243 10.60 -15.34 6.88
CA MET A 243 9.29 -15.91 7.19
C MET A 243 9.09 -17.29 6.56
N VAL A 244 9.32 -17.43 5.25
CA VAL A 244 9.20 -18.71 4.53
C VAL A 244 10.23 -19.75 5.02
N SER A 245 11.41 -19.31 5.47
CA SER A 245 12.46 -20.19 5.99
C SER A 245 12.21 -20.67 7.43
N LEU A 246 11.37 -19.97 8.20
CA LEU A 246 11.08 -20.35 9.60
C LEU A 246 10.36 -21.69 9.68
N ARG A 247 9.49 -22.01 8.71
CA ARG A 247 8.65 -23.23 8.72
C ARG A 247 7.77 -23.31 9.98
N CYS A 248 7.25 -22.16 10.41
CA CYS A 248 6.34 -21.97 11.54
C CYS A 248 5.01 -21.43 11.00
N ASP A 249 4.33 -22.20 10.16
CA ASP A 249 3.25 -21.68 9.33
C ASP A 249 2.03 -21.35 10.20
N GLU A 250 1.67 -22.20 11.14
CA GLU A 250 0.51 -22.06 12.02
C GLU A 250 0.61 -20.84 12.94
N PRO A 251 1.73 -20.58 13.67
CA PRO A 251 1.88 -19.35 14.44
C PRO A 251 1.78 -18.09 13.57
N ILE A 252 2.39 -18.09 12.39
CA ILE A 252 2.38 -16.94 11.48
C ILE A 252 0.95 -16.67 10.98
N LEU A 253 0.26 -17.70 10.52
CA LEU A 253 -1.13 -17.59 10.06
C LEU A 253 -2.06 -17.15 11.19
N SER A 254 -1.85 -17.66 12.42
CA SER A 254 -2.63 -17.24 13.60
C SER A 254 -2.42 -15.76 13.92
N TYR A 255 -1.22 -15.22 13.72
CA TYR A 255 -0.94 -13.80 13.91
C TYR A 255 -1.70 -12.96 12.88
N LEU A 256 -1.57 -13.30 11.59
CA LEU A 256 -2.23 -12.57 10.51
C LEU A 256 -3.76 -12.59 10.66
N GLU A 257 -4.32 -13.72 11.09
CA GLU A 257 -5.74 -13.84 11.42
C GLU A 257 -6.13 -12.95 12.61
N THR A 258 -5.25 -12.83 13.61
CA THR A 258 -5.47 -11.92 14.76
C THR A 258 -5.52 -10.46 14.30
N ILE A 259 -4.60 -10.03 13.42
CA ILE A 259 -4.67 -8.69 12.81
C ILE A 259 -6.01 -8.52 12.11
N ARG A 260 -6.38 -9.46 11.22
CA ARG A 260 -7.64 -9.39 10.48
C ARG A 260 -8.84 -9.25 11.43
N THR A 261 -8.93 -10.12 12.43
CA THR A 261 -10.07 -10.18 13.38
C THR A 261 -10.18 -8.88 14.18
N VAL A 262 -9.06 -8.38 14.72
CA VAL A 262 -9.05 -7.13 15.49
C VAL A 262 -9.52 -5.97 14.63
N TRP A 263 -8.99 -5.83 13.42
CA TRP A 263 -9.36 -4.70 12.57
C TRP A 263 -10.78 -4.84 11.99
N MET A 264 -11.08 -5.95 11.33
CA MET A 264 -12.37 -6.15 10.64
C MET A 264 -13.53 -6.30 11.62
N ASP A 265 -13.40 -7.18 12.62
CA ASP A 265 -14.53 -7.57 13.46
C ASP A 265 -14.62 -6.69 14.70
N HIS A 266 -13.51 -6.44 15.38
CA HIS A 266 -13.53 -5.64 16.61
C HIS A 266 -13.58 -4.14 16.33
N ILE A 267 -12.72 -3.59 15.46
CA ILE A 267 -12.72 -2.15 15.18
C ILE A 267 -13.87 -1.77 14.24
N PHE A 268 -13.98 -2.44 13.09
CA PHE A 268 -14.97 -2.09 12.06
C PHE A 268 -16.33 -2.78 12.20
N GLY A 269 -16.49 -3.71 13.15
CA GLY A 269 -17.79 -4.35 13.40
C GLY A 269 -18.28 -5.22 12.23
N GLY A 270 -17.37 -5.77 11.43
CA GLY A 270 -17.69 -6.56 10.23
C GLY A 270 -18.15 -5.73 9.03
N SER A 271 -17.94 -4.41 9.05
CA SER A 271 -18.25 -3.55 7.89
C SER A 271 -17.18 -3.68 6.81
N ASP A 272 -17.62 -3.92 5.57
CA ASP A 272 -16.73 -3.95 4.39
C ASP A 272 -16.38 -2.55 3.85
N THR A 273 -17.06 -1.49 4.31
CA THR A 273 -16.86 -0.12 3.80
C THR A 273 -15.95 0.73 4.68
N LEU A 274 -15.91 0.48 5.99
CA LEU A 274 -15.06 1.22 6.93
C LEU A 274 -13.55 0.98 6.80
N PRO A 275 -13.04 -0.22 6.44
CA PRO A 275 -11.61 -0.53 6.41
C PRO A 275 -10.74 0.39 5.56
N VAL A 276 -11.29 0.89 4.44
CA VAL A 276 -10.57 1.80 3.53
C VAL A 276 -10.23 3.14 4.18
N HIS A 277 -10.89 3.49 5.28
CA HIS A 277 -10.69 4.75 5.99
C HIS A 277 -9.55 4.70 7.02
N ALA A 278 -8.94 3.53 7.25
CA ALA A 278 -7.75 3.39 8.09
C ALA A 278 -6.48 3.71 7.29
N ASP A 279 -6.03 4.96 7.42
CA ASP A 279 -4.76 5.42 6.90
C ASP A 279 -3.57 5.04 7.81
N ALA A 280 -2.36 5.28 7.33
CA ALA A 280 -1.12 4.91 8.01
C ALA A 280 -0.96 5.63 9.37
N GLU A 281 -1.40 6.88 9.48
CA GLU A 281 -1.37 7.62 10.74
C GLU A 281 -2.33 7.01 11.76
N THR A 282 -3.54 6.65 11.32
CA THR A 282 -4.53 5.96 12.15
C THR A 282 -4.01 4.62 12.65
N VAL A 283 -3.43 3.82 11.75
CA VAL A 283 -2.83 2.52 12.10
C VAL A 283 -1.67 2.69 13.08
N LEU A 284 -0.80 3.67 12.86
CA LEU A 284 0.32 3.94 13.74
C LEU A 284 -0.12 4.37 15.14
N ALA A 285 -1.16 5.20 15.23
CA ALA A 285 -1.69 5.67 16.51
C ALA A 285 -2.39 4.56 17.31
N LEU A 286 -2.97 3.56 16.62
CA LEU A 286 -3.61 2.40 17.26
C LEU A 286 -2.62 1.28 17.60
N GLU A 287 -1.47 1.21 16.92
CA GLU A 287 -0.47 0.16 17.13
C GLU A 287 -0.08 -0.01 18.60
N SER A 288 -0.16 -1.26 19.08
CA SER A 288 0.19 -1.68 20.44
C SER A 288 -0.60 -0.99 21.58
N GLN A 289 -1.71 -0.30 21.28
CA GLN A 289 -2.60 0.28 22.31
C GLN A 289 -3.54 -0.78 22.91
N VAL A 290 -3.88 -0.64 24.19
CA VAL A 290 -4.80 -1.54 24.93
C VAL A 290 -5.90 -0.75 25.66
N PRO A 291 -6.89 -0.20 24.93
CA PRO A 291 -7.77 0.85 25.46
C PRO A 291 -8.71 0.40 26.58
N LYS A 292 -9.00 -0.91 26.67
CA LYS A 292 -9.85 -1.44 27.75
C LYS A 292 -9.12 -1.52 29.09
N LEU A 293 -7.81 -1.74 29.07
CA LEU A 293 -7.01 -2.00 30.27
C LEU A 293 -6.12 -0.81 30.68
N SER A 294 -5.63 -0.03 29.71
CA SER A 294 -4.78 1.13 29.92
C SER A 294 -5.60 2.43 29.86
N GLU A 295 -5.75 3.11 31.00
CA GLU A 295 -6.40 4.43 31.02
C GLU A 295 -5.64 5.48 30.18
N PRO A 296 -4.29 5.53 30.19
CA PRO A 296 -3.55 6.41 29.30
C PRO A 296 -3.86 6.18 27.82
N ASP A 297 -3.88 4.93 27.36
CA ASP A 297 -4.17 4.59 25.96
C ASP A 297 -5.61 4.98 25.61
N ARG A 298 -6.54 4.74 26.54
CA ARG A 298 -7.95 5.10 26.37
C ARG A 298 -8.11 6.60 26.20
N GLU A 299 -7.48 7.41 27.04
CA GLU A 299 -7.57 8.87 26.95
C GLU A 299 -6.90 9.39 25.68
N TYR A 300 -5.71 8.87 25.36
CA TYR A 300 -4.97 9.19 24.14
C TYR A 300 -5.77 8.91 22.86
N LEU A 301 -6.48 7.79 22.80
CA LEU A 301 -7.30 7.47 21.64
C LEU A 301 -8.63 8.23 21.64
N ARG A 302 -9.23 8.47 22.81
CA ARG A 302 -10.48 9.22 22.91
C ARG A 302 -10.35 10.62 22.33
N SER A 303 -9.31 11.35 22.73
CA SER A 303 -9.05 12.69 22.22
C SER A 303 -8.87 12.69 20.70
N ARG A 304 -8.16 11.69 20.16
CA ARG A 304 -7.93 11.58 18.71
C ARG A 304 -9.16 11.15 17.90
N VAL A 305 -10.06 10.34 18.46
CA VAL A 305 -11.33 9.98 17.79
C VAL A 305 -12.35 11.10 17.91
N MET A 306 -12.49 11.76 19.05
CA MET A 306 -13.58 12.71 19.29
C MET A 306 -13.17 14.16 19.05
N ASP A 307 -12.07 14.58 19.66
CA ASP A 307 -11.71 15.99 19.80
C ASP A 307 -10.86 16.46 18.60
N ASP A 308 -9.72 15.79 18.36
CA ASP A 308 -8.75 16.19 17.33
C ASP A 308 -9.14 15.70 15.93
N ARG A 309 -10.01 14.70 15.85
CA ARG A 309 -10.41 14.00 14.60
C ARG A 309 -9.24 13.50 13.75
N THR A 310 -8.14 13.12 14.40
CA THR A 310 -6.94 12.60 13.73
C THR A 310 -7.01 11.10 13.45
N LEU A 311 -7.85 10.35 14.18
CA LEU A 311 -8.14 8.95 13.86
C LEU A 311 -9.31 8.86 12.87
N PHE A 312 -9.13 8.10 11.79
CA PHE A 312 -10.09 7.96 10.69
C PHE A 312 -10.57 9.33 10.16
N PRO A 313 -9.67 10.19 9.65
CA PRO A 313 -10.00 11.57 9.29
C PRO A 313 -11.00 11.69 8.14
N SER A 314 -11.17 10.63 7.35
CA SER A 314 -12.14 10.59 6.24
C SER A 314 -13.57 10.20 6.67
N ILE A 315 -13.79 9.89 7.95
CA ILE A 315 -15.11 9.59 8.50
C ILE A 315 -15.67 10.82 9.22
N ASP A 316 -16.58 11.53 8.54
CA ASP A 316 -17.21 12.75 9.05
C ASP A 316 -18.41 12.49 9.98
N ALA A 317 -19.13 11.39 9.75
CA ALA A 317 -20.38 11.09 10.44
C ALA A 317 -20.16 10.82 11.94
N SER A 318 -20.70 11.70 12.79
CA SER A 318 -20.53 11.64 14.26
C SER A 318 -20.99 10.30 14.85
N ASP A 319 -22.11 9.74 14.38
CA ASP A 319 -22.64 8.47 14.87
C ASP A 319 -21.71 7.30 14.56
N THR A 320 -21.10 7.30 13.36
CA THR A 320 -20.11 6.29 12.96
C THR A 320 -18.86 6.38 13.83
N ARG A 321 -18.39 7.60 14.14
CA ARG A 321 -17.25 7.82 15.03
C ARG A 321 -17.54 7.36 16.46
N ALA A 322 -18.73 7.65 16.98
CA ALA A 322 -19.17 7.18 18.29
C ALA A 322 -19.22 5.65 18.35
N ALA A 323 -19.77 5.00 17.32
CA ALA A 323 -19.81 3.55 17.24
C ALA A 323 -18.41 2.92 17.13
N LEU A 324 -17.49 3.54 16.38
CA LEU A 324 -16.09 3.12 16.31
C LEU A 324 -15.43 3.20 17.70
N TRP A 325 -15.63 4.30 18.41
CA TRP A 325 -15.10 4.48 19.76
C TRP A 325 -15.64 3.47 20.76
N GLU A 326 -16.95 3.21 20.74
CA GLU A 326 -17.59 2.23 21.62
C GLU A 326 -17.00 0.83 21.44
N ARG A 327 -16.56 0.49 20.23
CA ARG A 327 -15.87 -0.78 19.95
C ARG A 327 -14.38 -0.73 20.32
N LEU A 328 -13.66 0.32 19.93
CA LEU A 328 -12.24 0.50 20.22
C LEU A 328 -11.92 0.39 21.70
N LYS A 329 -12.75 1.01 22.56
CA LYS A 329 -12.55 0.98 24.02
C LYS A 329 -12.72 -0.41 24.65
N GLN A 330 -13.27 -1.39 23.92
CA GLN A 330 -13.48 -2.76 24.40
C GLN A 330 -12.31 -3.70 24.10
N ILE A 331 -11.29 -3.23 23.39
CA ILE A 331 -10.13 -4.04 23.02
C ILE A 331 -9.20 -4.19 24.24
N ASP A 332 -9.02 -5.44 24.72
CA ASP A 332 -8.20 -5.80 25.89
C ASP A 332 -6.85 -6.46 25.55
N THR A 333 -6.50 -6.52 24.27
CA THR A 333 -5.18 -6.96 23.79
C THR A 333 -4.49 -5.84 23.02
N PRO A 334 -3.15 -5.83 22.93
CA PRO A 334 -2.44 -4.92 22.04
C PRO A 334 -3.00 -5.01 20.62
N ILE A 335 -3.35 -3.87 20.04
CA ILE A 335 -3.82 -3.82 18.65
C ILE A 335 -2.63 -4.14 17.74
N THR A 336 -2.69 -5.31 17.11
CA THR A 336 -1.63 -5.81 16.24
C THR A 336 -1.72 -5.23 14.84
N THR A 337 -0.56 -5.04 14.21
CA THR A 337 -0.40 -4.51 12.85
C THR A 337 0.63 -5.33 12.08
N LEU A 338 0.81 -5.06 10.78
CA LEU A 338 1.97 -5.61 10.07
C LEU A 338 3.29 -5.10 10.66
N GLY A 339 3.27 -3.91 11.27
CA GLY A 339 4.40 -3.34 12.00
C GLY A 339 4.85 -4.25 13.14
N THR A 340 3.96 -4.52 14.10
CA THR A 340 4.23 -5.41 15.24
C THR A 340 4.56 -6.83 14.76
N PHE A 341 3.86 -7.32 13.73
CA PHE A 341 4.12 -8.64 13.16
C PHE A 341 5.57 -8.84 12.74
N PHE A 342 6.15 -7.90 11.96
CA PHE A 342 7.55 -8.02 11.54
C PHE A 342 8.53 -7.90 12.71
N GLN A 343 8.14 -7.20 13.78
CA GLN A 343 8.95 -7.15 15.01
C GLN A 343 8.93 -8.49 15.73
N ASP A 344 7.74 -9.05 15.93
CA ASP A 344 7.49 -10.31 16.63
C ASP A 344 8.05 -11.53 15.90
N LEU A 345 8.07 -11.48 14.57
CA LEU A 345 8.66 -12.53 13.74
C LEU A 345 10.15 -12.77 14.08
N ARG A 346 10.86 -11.74 14.60
CA ARG A 346 12.25 -11.89 15.05
C ARG A 346 12.35 -12.78 16.28
N PHE A 347 11.43 -12.64 17.23
CA PHE A 347 11.35 -13.49 18.42
C PHE A 347 10.95 -14.92 18.05
N LEU A 348 9.99 -15.07 17.13
CA LEU A 348 9.64 -16.38 16.57
C LEU A 348 10.83 -17.06 15.90
N GLY A 349 11.69 -16.27 15.25
CA GLY A 349 12.93 -16.76 14.65
C GLY A 349 13.90 -17.36 15.66
N VAL A 350 13.97 -16.82 16.88
CA VAL A 350 14.77 -17.39 17.97
C VAL A 350 14.13 -18.68 18.47
N ALA A 351 12.82 -18.67 18.76
CA ALA A 351 12.08 -19.84 19.20
C ALA A 351 12.18 -21.01 18.20
N SER A 352 12.03 -20.72 16.90
CA SER A 352 12.14 -21.70 15.81
C SER A 352 13.51 -22.39 15.79
N LYS A 353 14.60 -21.66 16.04
CA LYS A 353 15.95 -22.25 16.10
C LYS A 353 16.10 -23.22 17.27
N VAL A 354 15.61 -22.83 18.45
CA VAL A 354 15.61 -23.70 19.63
C VAL A 354 14.77 -24.95 19.38
N MET A 355 13.56 -24.79 18.85
CA MET A 355 12.67 -25.91 18.54
C MET A 355 13.24 -26.84 17.49
N LYS A 356 13.91 -26.33 16.45
CA LYS A 356 14.62 -27.17 15.47
C LYS A 356 15.74 -27.99 16.11
N ALA A 357 16.50 -27.41 17.03
CA ALA A 357 17.55 -28.14 17.74
C ALA A 357 16.99 -29.25 18.65
N LEU A 358 15.81 -29.04 19.24
CA LEU A 358 15.15 -30.02 20.11
C LEU A 358 14.41 -31.11 19.35
N LEU A 359 13.80 -30.78 18.20
CA LEU A 359 12.86 -31.65 17.49
C LEU A 359 13.43 -32.35 16.26
N LEU A 360 14.52 -31.84 15.67
CA LEU A 360 15.14 -32.42 14.47
C LEU A 360 16.50 -33.03 14.83
N PRO A 361 16.68 -34.36 14.73
CA PRO A 361 17.97 -35.00 14.93
C PRO A 361 19.02 -34.46 13.95
N SER A 362 20.29 -34.43 14.39
CA SER A 362 21.42 -33.87 13.62
C SER A 362 21.63 -34.53 12.23
N GLU A 363 21.09 -35.72 11.99
CA GLU A 363 21.27 -36.49 10.75
C GLU A 363 20.35 -36.01 9.60
N ASP A 364 19.22 -35.35 9.91
CA ASP A 364 18.25 -34.89 8.91
C ASP A 364 18.52 -33.47 8.37
N LEU A 365 19.41 -32.72 9.01
CA LEU A 365 19.79 -31.35 8.61
C LEU A 365 20.66 -31.31 7.34
N GLY A 366 21.22 -32.44 6.91
CA GLY A 366 22.12 -32.54 5.74
C GLY A 366 21.49 -33.11 4.46
N SER A 367 20.31 -33.73 4.53
CA SER A 367 19.72 -34.43 3.37
C SER A 367 18.84 -33.50 2.52
N LYS A 368 19.28 -33.19 1.30
CA LYS A 368 18.54 -32.39 0.30
C LYS A 368 17.21 -33.01 -0.19
N LYS A 369 16.72 -34.09 0.43
CA LYS A 369 15.53 -34.86 0.03
C LYS A 369 14.48 -35.04 1.15
N THR A 370 14.61 -34.41 2.31
CA THR A 370 13.55 -34.44 3.32
C THR A 370 12.33 -33.64 2.83
N LYS A 371 11.15 -34.25 2.89
CA LYS A 371 9.86 -33.56 2.72
C LYS A 371 9.91 -32.28 3.57
N LYS A 372 9.42 -31.16 3.04
CA LYS A 372 9.33 -29.86 3.73
C LYS A 372 8.37 -29.96 4.93
N ILE A 373 8.76 -30.65 6.00
CA ILE A 373 7.97 -30.82 7.21
C ILE A 373 8.12 -29.54 8.04
N THR A 374 7.01 -28.91 8.43
CA THR A 374 7.01 -27.74 9.31
C THR A 374 7.27 -28.15 10.76
N ILE A 375 7.74 -27.22 11.61
CA ILE A 375 7.90 -27.51 13.05
C ILE A 375 6.57 -27.98 13.64
N ASP A 376 5.48 -27.35 13.21
CA ASP A 376 4.12 -27.67 13.60
C ASP A 376 3.69 -29.07 13.16
N CYS A 377 4.09 -29.52 11.96
CA CYS A 377 3.86 -30.91 11.53
C CYS A 377 4.57 -31.92 12.44
N VAL A 378 5.79 -31.61 12.91
CA VAL A 378 6.55 -32.49 13.82
C VAL A 378 5.88 -32.53 15.19
N LEU A 379 5.56 -31.37 15.76
CA LEU A 379 4.85 -31.28 17.05
C LEU A 379 3.49 -31.97 16.99
N GLY A 380 2.73 -31.74 15.93
CA GLY A 380 1.44 -32.37 15.71
C GLY A 380 1.52 -33.89 15.54
N ALA A 381 2.64 -34.43 15.05
CA ALA A 381 2.86 -35.88 15.00
C ALA A 381 3.22 -36.46 16.37
N GLN A 382 4.02 -35.74 17.17
CA GLN A 382 4.40 -36.16 18.52
C GLN A 382 3.21 -36.15 19.50
N HIS A 383 2.25 -35.24 19.34
CA HIS A 383 1.03 -35.18 20.15
C HIS A 383 -0.10 -36.13 19.70
N ARG A 384 0.02 -36.78 18.53
CA ARG A 384 -0.98 -37.77 18.05
C ARG A 384 -0.93 -39.11 18.79
N THR A 385 -0.01 -39.29 19.73
CA THR A 385 0.12 -40.52 20.52
C THR A 385 -0.96 -40.70 21.60
N ASP A 386 -1.69 -39.64 21.98
CA ASP A 386 -2.85 -39.74 22.87
C ASP A 386 -4.15 -39.89 22.07
N ALA A 387 -4.62 -41.13 21.94
CA ALA A 387 -5.81 -41.52 21.18
C ALA A 387 -7.16 -41.09 21.81
N SER A 388 -7.16 -40.27 22.86
CA SER A 388 -8.35 -39.96 23.67
C SER A 388 -9.02 -38.62 23.35
N VAL A 389 -8.42 -37.75 22.55
CA VAL A 389 -8.93 -36.39 22.27
C VAL A 389 -9.41 -36.27 20.81
N SER A 390 -10.59 -35.70 20.60
CA SER A 390 -11.13 -35.45 19.26
C SER A 390 -10.21 -34.51 18.46
N LEU A 391 -9.93 -34.85 17.20
CA LEU A 391 -9.17 -34.02 16.25
C LEU A 391 -9.63 -32.55 16.20
N ARG A 392 -10.92 -32.30 16.46
CA ARG A 392 -11.49 -30.94 16.50
C ARG A 392 -11.11 -30.19 17.77
N GLU A 393 -11.11 -30.87 18.92
CA GLU A 393 -10.76 -30.30 20.22
C GLU A 393 -9.26 -30.00 20.30
N THR A 394 -8.41 -30.91 19.82
CA THR A 394 -6.96 -30.69 19.73
C THR A 394 -6.65 -29.47 18.87
N ARG A 395 -7.30 -29.32 17.71
CA ARG A 395 -7.13 -28.14 16.83
C ARG A 395 -7.58 -26.84 17.50
N LEU A 396 -8.68 -26.87 18.25
CA LEU A 396 -9.16 -25.71 19.01
C LEU A 396 -8.20 -25.32 20.12
N GLN A 397 -7.64 -26.29 20.85
CA GLN A 397 -6.68 -26.05 21.91
C GLN A 397 -5.37 -25.49 21.39
N VAL A 398 -4.85 -26.03 20.28
CA VAL A 398 -3.66 -25.50 19.60
C VAL A 398 -3.90 -24.07 19.11
N ARG A 399 -5.05 -23.79 18.48
CA ARG A 399 -5.40 -22.42 18.06
C ARG A 399 -5.46 -21.45 19.25
N ARG A 400 -6.07 -21.87 20.36
CA ARG A 400 -6.08 -21.06 21.59
C ARG A 400 -4.66 -20.79 22.11
N GLY A 401 -3.81 -21.81 22.15
CA GLY A 401 -2.40 -21.65 22.54
C GLY A 401 -1.62 -20.72 21.61
N LEU A 402 -1.87 -20.75 20.31
CA LEU A 402 -1.27 -19.84 19.34
C LEU A 402 -1.78 -18.40 19.47
N HIS A 403 -3.06 -18.21 19.81
CA HIS A 403 -3.56 -16.87 20.16
C HIS A 403 -2.91 -16.36 21.44
N GLU A 404 -2.76 -17.20 22.46
CA GLU A 404 -2.07 -16.83 23.71
C GLU A 404 -0.59 -16.51 23.49
N LEU A 405 0.09 -17.19 22.56
CA LEU A 405 1.47 -16.86 22.14
C LEU A 405 1.59 -15.40 21.69
N TRP A 406 0.57 -14.89 20.99
CA TRP A 406 0.56 -13.54 20.43
C TRP A 406 -0.19 -12.52 21.29
N ARG A 407 -0.76 -12.94 22.41
CA ARG A 407 -1.59 -12.09 23.28
C ARG A 407 -0.87 -10.85 23.78
N PHE A 408 0.45 -10.93 23.93
CA PHE A 408 1.32 -9.84 24.34
C PHE A 408 2.36 -9.50 23.27
N SER A 409 1.96 -9.62 22.00
CA SER A 409 2.69 -9.02 20.89
C SER A 409 3.10 -7.58 21.22
N PHE A 410 4.39 -7.26 21.03
CA PHE A 410 5.02 -6.01 21.49
C PHE A 410 5.13 -4.96 20.37
#